data_AF-A0A849XYL8-F1
#
_entry.id   AF-A0A849XYL8-F1
#
_cell.length_a   1.000
_cell.length_b   1.000
_cell.length_c   1.000
_cell.angle_alpha   90.00
_cell.angle_beta   90.00
_cell.angle_gamma   90.00
#
_symmetry.space_group_name_H-M   'P 1'
#
loop_
_entity.id
_entity.type
_entity.pdbx_description
1 polymer ?
#
loop_
_entity_poly.entity_id
_entity_poly.type
_entity_poly.pdbx_seq_one_letter_code
_entity_poly.pdbx_strand_id
1 'polypeptide(L)'
;MPILNTIQRRSPGGKLLFSVIYLLLTVGAAWMVYPFLLLLSGSVKSETDIRHFDIFPKYLTDDLTLFRKFEEQRYWGSLTAFTDATHLPLYSFEQVPMPPELSPAALADWKAFLHEAPSWPKCFLQLGHSAGRATIAEVRLKYIQRIARAFPHLSAADMNSTLTVETWFERGYQPQQDQFAAVYEKLRNELPPRYFRPTPIEGAYISRYLQPRYGLGAEGVQKLNARWGTRYASLLEVILPPSPPAQKGQREDWWNFVRETLSARFIRCAPSLLPDFRAWLRNRYGDLAAYHAAYRVALSRWEDAMFPGENDSPVAYSDLEAFLGTRPGPEGITLDGPVFRWRAFLENKYGGNLDALRRAHGAQAAPFAAARMPVFADDWQILKENKGAVLFDSLTRNFRIVWNQLSVRGRAFQNTIIYCALAILTALIVNPLAAYALSRFQPRWGYKALFFLMATMAFPGEVTQIPNFLMLREIGLLNTFAALILPAAANGYSIFLLKGFFDSLPRELYESANLDGASELRMFFSITMPLSKPILAVIALGAFTHAYGAFMFALLVCQKESMWTLMVYIYQLQMSFGAPVIFAALILAAIPTLLVFIFCQNIIMRGIVVPVEK
;
A
#
# COMPACT_ATOMS: atom_id res chain seq x y z
N MET A 1 29.07 12.23 -39.60
CA MET A 1 28.85 12.40 -41.06
C MET A 1 27.40 12.07 -41.39
N PRO A 2 26.71 12.83 -42.26
CA PRO A 2 25.38 12.44 -42.73
C PRO A 2 25.50 11.12 -43.53
N ILE A 3 24.58 10.18 -43.27
CA ILE A 3 24.54 8.83 -43.88
C ILE A 3 24.44 8.88 -45.43
N LEU A 4 23.99 9.99 -46.00
CA LEU A 4 23.87 10.20 -47.44
C LEU A 4 24.32 11.60 -47.85
N ASN A 5 24.94 11.67 -49.03
CA ASN A 5 25.34 12.92 -49.67
C ASN A 5 24.09 13.77 -50.06
N THR A 6 24.21 15.09 -50.10
CA THR A 6 23.08 16.03 -50.29
C THR A 6 22.25 15.77 -51.55
N ILE A 7 22.90 15.28 -52.62
CA ILE A 7 22.26 14.91 -53.89
C ILE A 7 21.43 13.62 -53.75
N GLN A 8 21.94 12.62 -53.03
CA GLN A 8 21.25 11.33 -52.83
C GLN A 8 19.97 11.49 -52.00
N ARG A 9 19.91 12.47 -51.08
CA ARG A 9 18.70 12.77 -50.30
C ARG A 9 17.50 13.20 -51.15
N ARG A 10 17.72 13.80 -52.34
CA ARG A 10 16.65 14.27 -53.23
C ARG A 10 16.16 13.20 -54.21
N SER A 11 16.91 12.12 -54.39
CA SER A 11 16.51 11.00 -55.24
C SER A 11 15.26 10.27 -54.69
N PRO A 12 14.45 9.63 -55.55
CA PRO A 12 13.30 8.84 -55.10
C PRO A 12 13.69 7.76 -54.07
N GLY A 13 14.82 7.08 -54.29
CA GLY A 13 15.36 6.08 -53.37
C GLY A 13 15.82 6.67 -52.03
N GLY A 14 16.43 7.85 -52.04
CA GLY A 14 16.80 8.57 -50.82
C GLY A 14 15.58 9.01 -50.01
N LYS A 15 14.55 9.55 -50.67
CA LYS A 15 13.28 9.91 -50.02
C LYS A 15 12.61 8.68 -49.40
N LEU A 16 12.54 7.57 -50.14
CA LEU A 16 12.00 6.31 -49.64
C LEU A 16 12.75 5.80 -48.39
N LEU A 17 14.08 5.80 -48.43
CA LEU A 17 14.91 5.37 -47.30
C LEU A 17 14.68 6.25 -46.06
N PHE A 18 14.64 7.57 -46.19
CA PHE A 18 14.32 8.44 -45.05
C PHE A 18 12.90 8.23 -44.55
N SER A 19 11.91 8.07 -45.43
CA SER A 19 10.53 7.74 -45.04
C SER A 19 10.46 6.44 -44.24
N VAL A 20 11.19 5.39 -44.65
CA VAL A 20 11.28 4.12 -43.92
C VAL A 20 11.96 4.32 -42.56
N ILE A 21 13.06 5.07 -42.49
CA ILE A 21 13.76 5.37 -41.23
C ILE A 21 12.82 6.12 -40.27
N TYR A 22 12.13 7.17 -40.73
CA TYR A 22 11.20 7.93 -39.88
C TYR A 22 10.00 7.09 -39.46
N LEU A 23 9.49 6.22 -40.34
CA LEU A 23 8.43 5.27 -39.99
C LEU A 23 8.90 4.31 -38.88
N LEU A 24 10.08 3.71 -39.03
CA LEU A 24 10.65 2.81 -38.01
C LEU A 24 10.90 3.54 -36.68
N LEU A 25 11.41 4.77 -36.71
CA LEU A 25 11.64 5.59 -35.52
C LEU A 25 10.33 5.99 -34.83
N THR A 26 9.29 6.34 -35.59
CA THR A 26 7.97 6.69 -35.03
C THR A 26 7.26 5.48 -34.45
N VAL A 27 7.32 4.32 -35.14
CA VAL A 27 6.81 3.04 -34.60
C VAL A 27 7.58 2.65 -33.34
N GLY A 28 8.91 2.76 -33.35
CA GLY A 28 9.75 2.49 -32.18
C GLY A 28 9.41 3.42 -31.00
N ALA A 29 9.23 4.72 -31.26
CA ALA A 29 8.81 5.68 -30.24
C ALA A 29 7.42 5.34 -29.67
N ALA A 30 6.45 5.02 -30.53
CA ALA A 30 5.12 4.60 -30.09
C ALA A 30 5.17 3.32 -29.24
N TRP A 31 5.98 2.34 -29.64
CA TRP A 31 6.21 1.10 -28.89
C TRP A 31 6.81 1.41 -27.51
N MET A 32 7.73 2.36 -27.39
CA MET A 32 8.30 2.72 -26.09
C MET A 32 7.33 3.50 -25.18
N VAL A 33 6.50 4.37 -25.77
CA VAL A 33 5.55 5.22 -25.02
C VAL A 33 4.37 4.41 -24.47
N TYR A 34 3.88 3.42 -25.21
CA TYR A 34 2.70 2.65 -24.81
C TYR A 34 2.84 1.92 -23.44
N PRO A 35 3.91 1.12 -23.18
CA PRO A 35 4.14 0.51 -21.88
C PRO A 35 4.30 1.54 -20.75
N PHE A 36 4.90 2.70 -21.04
CA PHE A 36 5.00 3.78 -20.05
C PHE A 36 3.63 4.37 -19.70
N LEU A 37 2.76 4.57 -20.69
CA LEU A 37 1.38 5.01 -20.46
C LEU A 37 0.57 3.96 -19.68
N LEU A 38 0.79 2.66 -19.96
CA LEU A 38 0.19 1.58 -19.17
C LEU A 38 0.72 1.55 -17.74
N LEU A 39 2.02 1.79 -17.52
CA LEU A 39 2.61 1.91 -16.19
C LEU A 39 1.99 3.10 -15.43
N LEU A 40 1.86 4.26 -16.09
CA LEU A 40 1.21 5.45 -15.55
C LEU A 40 -0.24 5.18 -15.17
N SER A 41 -1.00 4.54 -16.05
CA SER A 41 -2.36 4.11 -15.77
C SER A 41 -2.42 3.12 -14.60
N GLY A 42 -1.57 2.10 -14.61
CA GLY A 42 -1.46 1.09 -13.56
C GLY A 42 -1.12 1.69 -12.19
N SER A 43 -0.37 2.79 -12.16
CA SER A 43 0.00 3.46 -10.90
C SER A 43 -1.16 4.09 -10.14
N VAL A 44 -2.29 4.33 -10.80
CA VAL A 44 -3.52 4.88 -10.18
C VAL A 44 -4.64 3.84 -10.07
N LYS A 45 -4.35 2.59 -10.44
CA LYS A 45 -5.26 1.46 -10.33
C LYS A 45 -5.24 0.82 -8.93
N SER A 46 -6.14 -0.12 -8.69
CA SER A 46 -6.21 -1.01 -7.51
C SER A 46 -6.50 -2.45 -7.97
N GLU A 47 -6.65 -3.40 -7.06
CA GLU A 47 -6.89 -4.80 -7.46
C GLU A 47 -8.19 -4.95 -8.27
N THR A 48 -9.15 -4.04 -8.08
CA THR A 48 -10.39 -3.96 -8.87
C THR A 48 -10.16 -3.77 -10.37
N ASP A 49 -9.19 -2.94 -10.77
CA ASP A 49 -9.04 -2.52 -12.18
C ASP A 49 -7.65 -2.78 -12.78
N ILE A 50 -6.71 -3.34 -12.02
CA ILE A 50 -5.33 -3.59 -12.49
C ILE A 50 -5.23 -4.55 -13.68
N ARG A 51 -6.20 -5.46 -13.83
CA ARG A 51 -6.26 -6.42 -14.94
C ARG A 51 -6.74 -5.81 -16.26
N HIS A 52 -7.24 -4.58 -16.22
CA HIS A 52 -7.64 -3.85 -17.41
C HIS A 52 -6.46 -3.07 -17.96
N PHE A 53 -5.99 -3.40 -19.17
CA PHE A 53 -4.88 -2.72 -19.84
C PHE A 53 -5.28 -1.42 -20.54
N ASP A 54 -6.18 -0.65 -19.93
CA ASP A 54 -6.63 0.64 -20.44
C ASP A 54 -5.62 1.75 -20.10
N ILE A 55 -5.25 2.59 -21.06
CA ILE A 55 -4.40 3.78 -20.83
C ILE A 55 -5.13 4.79 -19.94
N PHE A 56 -6.43 4.98 -20.18
CA PHE A 56 -7.27 5.83 -19.33
C PHE A 56 -8.10 4.92 -18.42
N PRO A 57 -7.89 4.95 -17.09
CA PRO A 57 -8.67 4.14 -16.18
C PRO A 57 -10.17 4.47 -16.27
N LYS A 58 -11.01 3.43 -16.41
CA LYS A 58 -12.47 3.59 -16.56
C LYS A 58 -13.13 4.30 -15.38
N TYR A 59 -12.59 4.19 -14.17
CA TYR A 59 -13.14 4.86 -12.97
C TYR A 59 -13.15 6.40 -13.08
N LEU A 60 -12.42 7.00 -14.03
CA LEU A 60 -12.45 8.43 -14.26
C LEU A 60 -13.77 8.90 -14.89
N THR A 61 -14.45 8.02 -15.62
CA THR A 61 -15.68 8.33 -16.36
C THR A 61 -16.86 7.47 -15.93
N ASP A 62 -16.62 6.27 -15.40
CA ASP A 62 -17.64 5.33 -14.95
C ASP A 62 -17.74 5.29 -13.42
N ASP A 63 -18.89 5.75 -12.91
CA ASP A 63 -19.17 5.84 -11.48
C ASP A 63 -19.27 4.48 -10.81
N LEU A 64 -19.69 3.43 -11.54
CA LEU A 64 -19.73 2.07 -11.01
C LEU A 64 -18.31 1.53 -10.80
N THR A 65 -17.40 1.74 -11.74
CA THR A 65 -15.99 1.36 -11.57
C THR A 65 -15.35 2.14 -10.41
N LEU A 66 -15.65 3.43 -10.26
CA LEU A 66 -15.20 4.21 -9.09
C LEU A 66 -15.76 3.65 -7.78
N PHE A 67 -17.04 3.26 -7.77
CA PHE A 67 -17.68 2.67 -6.60
C PHE A 67 -17.09 1.31 -6.22
N ARG A 68 -16.80 0.45 -7.19
CA ARG A 68 -16.07 -0.82 -6.96
C ARG A 68 -14.74 -0.60 -6.23
N LYS A 69 -13.98 0.43 -6.64
CA LYS A 69 -12.72 0.81 -5.98
C LYS A 69 -12.95 1.38 -4.58
N PHE A 70 -14.03 2.13 -4.38
CA PHE A 70 -14.42 2.65 -3.07
C PHE A 70 -14.75 1.51 -2.10
N GLU A 71 -15.56 0.54 -2.52
CA GLU A 71 -15.90 -0.65 -1.73
C GLU A 71 -14.66 -1.49 -1.39
N GLU A 72 -13.78 -1.73 -2.37
CA GLU A 72 -12.50 -2.42 -2.15
C GLU A 72 -11.72 -1.76 -1.00
N GLN A 73 -11.67 -0.43 -0.97
CA GLN A 73 -10.95 0.32 0.05
C GLN A 73 -11.66 0.32 1.41
N ARG A 74 -12.97 0.53 1.38
CA ARG A 74 -13.83 0.60 2.55
C ARG A 74 -13.75 -0.68 3.37
N TYR A 75 -13.70 -1.83 2.69
CA TYR A 75 -13.63 -3.18 3.26
C TYR A 75 -12.24 -3.83 3.17
N TRP A 76 -11.19 -3.06 2.86
CA TRP A 76 -9.78 -3.50 2.88
C TRP A 76 -9.41 -4.64 1.93
N GLY A 77 -10.14 -4.78 0.83
CA GLY A 77 -10.01 -5.93 -0.06
C GLY A 77 -10.57 -7.22 0.54
N SER A 78 -11.23 -7.18 1.71
CA SER A 78 -11.86 -8.34 2.34
C SER A 78 -13.27 -8.54 1.80
N LEU A 79 -13.42 -9.51 0.90
CA LEU A 79 -14.74 -9.93 0.39
C LEU A 79 -15.63 -10.48 1.51
N THR A 80 -15.06 -11.11 2.54
CA THR A 80 -15.81 -11.56 3.72
C THR A 80 -16.38 -10.39 4.49
N ALA A 81 -15.58 -9.34 4.77
CA ALA A 81 -16.07 -8.16 5.48
C ALA A 81 -17.15 -7.40 4.69
N PHE A 82 -16.99 -7.33 3.37
CA PHE A 82 -18.02 -6.77 2.48
C PHE A 82 -19.29 -7.62 2.52
N THR A 83 -19.18 -8.95 2.41
CA THR A 83 -20.33 -9.88 2.44
C THR A 83 -21.03 -9.81 3.79
N ASP A 84 -20.30 -9.72 4.90
CA ASP A 84 -20.88 -9.61 6.24
C ASP A 84 -21.73 -8.35 6.39
N ALA A 85 -21.29 -7.22 5.81
CA ALA A 85 -22.00 -5.94 5.91
C ALA A 85 -23.17 -5.81 4.93
N THR A 86 -23.04 -6.37 3.73
CA THR A 86 -23.99 -6.15 2.63
C THR A 86 -24.88 -7.35 2.34
N HIS A 87 -24.51 -8.54 2.82
CA HIS A 87 -25.09 -9.83 2.45
C HIS A 87 -25.03 -10.14 0.96
N LEU A 88 -24.07 -9.54 0.23
CA LEU A 88 -23.83 -9.79 -1.18
C LEU A 88 -22.55 -10.64 -1.34
N PRO A 89 -22.66 -11.90 -1.80
CA PRO A 89 -21.50 -12.75 -1.99
C PRO A 89 -20.79 -12.35 -3.28
N LEU A 90 -19.49 -12.09 -3.20
CA LEU A 90 -18.66 -11.71 -4.35
C LEU A 90 -17.37 -12.54 -4.40
N TYR A 91 -16.87 -12.79 -5.60
CA TYR A 91 -15.55 -13.41 -5.83
C TYR A 91 -14.44 -12.37 -6.05
N SER A 92 -14.82 -11.15 -6.44
CA SER A 92 -13.91 -10.01 -6.58
C SER A 92 -14.69 -8.69 -6.46
N PHE A 93 -13.99 -7.61 -6.10
CA PHE A 93 -14.60 -6.26 -6.08
C PHE A 93 -14.96 -5.74 -7.48
N GLU A 94 -14.39 -6.33 -8.54
CA GLU A 94 -14.80 -6.07 -9.93
C GLU A 94 -16.27 -6.45 -10.19
N GLN A 95 -16.80 -7.41 -9.42
CA GLN A 95 -18.17 -7.90 -9.56
C GLN A 95 -19.20 -7.12 -8.73
N VAL A 96 -18.80 -6.09 -7.96
CA VAL A 96 -19.76 -5.30 -7.18
C VAL A 96 -20.82 -4.75 -8.15
N PRO A 97 -22.11 -5.05 -7.92
CA PRO A 97 -23.19 -4.63 -8.80
C PRO A 97 -23.56 -3.17 -8.53
N MET A 98 -24.43 -2.62 -9.38
CA MET A 98 -25.07 -1.33 -9.10
C MET A 98 -25.92 -1.46 -7.82
N PRO A 99 -25.78 -0.55 -6.85
CA PRO A 99 -26.61 -0.54 -5.64
C PRO A 99 -28.09 -0.29 -5.96
N PRO A 100 -29.01 -0.92 -5.20
CA PRO A 100 -30.44 -0.65 -5.37
C PRO A 100 -30.75 0.79 -4.99
N GLU A 101 -31.64 1.44 -5.74
CA GLU A 101 -32.11 2.77 -5.39
C GLU A 101 -33.03 2.71 -4.17
N LEU A 102 -32.65 3.42 -3.10
CA LEU A 102 -33.50 3.60 -1.94
C LEU A 102 -34.60 4.60 -2.25
N SER A 103 -35.81 4.34 -1.75
CA SER A 103 -36.85 5.37 -1.74
C SER A 103 -36.38 6.58 -0.91
N PRO A 104 -36.87 7.81 -1.21
CA PRO A 104 -36.51 9.00 -0.42
C PRO A 104 -36.82 8.82 1.08
N ALA A 105 -37.90 8.12 1.41
CA ALA A 105 -38.27 7.82 2.80
C ALA A 105 -37.29 6.83 3.44
N ALA A 106 -36.89 5.76 2.75
CA ALA A 106 -35.91 4.81 3.26
C ALA A 106 -34.54 5.46 3.52
N LEU A 107 -34.10 6.36 2.63
CA LEU A 107 -32.87 7.12 2.81
C LEU A 107 -32.99 8.11 3.99
N ALA A 108 -34.12 8.80 4.13
CA ALA A 108 -34.36 9.71 5.26
C ALA A 108 -34.38 8.96 6.60
N ASP A 109 -35.01 7.78 6.64
CA ASP A 109 -35.04 6.91 7.81
C ASP A 109 -33.64 6.43 8.19
N TRP A 110 -32.85 6.01 7.20
CA TRP A 110 -31.46 5.61 7.42
C TRP A 110 -30.61 6.76 7.97
N LYS A 111 -30.71 7.95 7.36
CA LYS A 111 -29.99 9.15 7.84
C LYS A 111 -30.44 9.57 9.24
N ALA A 112 -31.73 9.48 9.56
CA ALA A 112 -32.25 9.75 10.90
C ALA A 112 -31.73 8.74 11.93
N PHE A 113 -31.69 7.45 11.58
CA PHE A 113 -31.11 6.42 12.43
C PHE A 113 -29.62 6.65 12.69
N LEU A 114 -28.85 7.01 11.66
CA LEU A 114 -27.44 7.35 11.80
C LEU A 114 -27.19 8.66 12.58
N HIS A 115 -28.18 9.53 12.74
CA HIS A 115 -28.04 10.73 13.58
C HIS A 115 -27.85 10.37 15.06
N GLU A 116 -28.36 9.23 15.50
CA GLU A 116 -28.17 8.72 16.87
C GLU A 116 -26.80 8.03 17.05
N ALA A 117 -26.11 7.70 15.96
CA ALA A 117 -24.88 6.91 15.97
C ALA A 117 -23.74 7.47 16.85
N PRO A 118 -23.53 8.80 16.99
CA PRO A 118 -22.53 9.34 17.91
C PRO A 118 -22.77 9.00 19.39
N SER A 119 -24.00 8.65 19.78
CA SER A 119 -24.35 8.22 21.15
C SER A 119 -24.24 6.70 21.34
N TRP A 120 -23.96 5.95 20.29
CA TRP A 120 -23.84 4.49 20.39
C TRP A 120 -22.50 4.08 21.03
N PRO A 121 -22.45 2.89 21.64
CA PRO A 121 -21.19 2.32 22.08
C PRO A 121 -20.20 2.23 20.92
N LYS A 122 -18.92 2.53 21.18
CA LYS A 122 -17.86 2.55 20.15
C LYS A 122 -17.82 1.29 19.30
N CYS A 123 -18.11 0.13 19.91
CA CYS A 123 -18.09 -1.17 19.23
C CYS A 123 -19.20 -1.32 18.16
N PHE A 124 -20.21 -0.46 18.13
CA PHE A 124 -21.29 -0.51 17.15
C PHE A 124 -20.91 0.12 15.81
N LEU A 125 -19.86 0.94 15.80
CA LEU A 125 -19.32 1.54 14.59
C LEU A 125 -17.89 1.06 14.39
N GLN A 126 -17.65 0.25 13.37
CA GLN A 126 -16.29 -0.09 12.98
C GLN A 126 -15.71 1.00 12.09
N LEU A 127 -14.44 1.25 12.24
CA LEU A 127 -13.67 2.01 11.27
C LEU A 127 -13.68 1.19 9.97
N GLY A 128 -14.17 1.77 8.87
CA GLY A 128 -13.83 1.36 7.51
C GLY A 128 -12.52 2.01 7.10
N HIS A 129 -11.93 1.61 5.97
CA HIS A 129 -10.69 2.24 5.46
C HIS A 129 -9.46 2.16 6.41
N SER A 130 -9.50 1.41 7.52
CA SER A 130 -8.42 1.29 8.50
C SER A 130 -7.28 0.32 8.19
N ALA A 131 -7.46 -0.86 7.54
CA ALA A 131 -6.33 -1.78 7.36
C ALA A 131 -6.47 -2.85 6.25
N GLY A 132 -5.68 -2.71 5.17
CA GLY A 132 -5.42 -3.77 4.19
C GLY A 132 -3.95 -3.79 3.74
N ARG A 133 -3.41 -4.99 3.48
CA ARG A 133 -2.06 -5.17 2.89
C ARG A 133 -2.04 -4.85 1.38
N ALA A 134 -3.14 -5.11 0.68
CA ALA A 134 -3.26 -4.91 -0.78
C ALA A 134 -3.67 -3.47 -1.16
N THR A 135 -4.51 -2.83 -0.35
CA THR A 135 -4.93 -1.42 -0.53
C THR A 135 -4.74 -0.65 0.78
N ILE A 136 -3.77 0.26 0.82
CA ILE A 136 -3.68 1.18 1.96
C ILE A 136 -4.76 2.25 1.77
N ALA A 137 -5.79 2.16 2.60
CA ALA A 137 -6.86 3.14 2.64
C ALA A 137 -6.43 4.40 3.43
N GLU A 138 -7.08 5.53 3.13
CA GLU A 138 -6.70 6.88 3.57
C GLU A 138 -6.44 6.98 5.08
N VAL A 139 -7.25 6.29 5.89
CA VAL A 139 -7.13 6.32 7.36
C VAL A 139 -5.81 5.72 7.85
N ARG A 140 -5.35 4.63 7.21
CA ARG A 140 -4.08 4.00 7.53
C ARG A 140 -2.88 4.92 7.23
N LEU A 141 -2.94 5.67 6.13
CA LEU A 141 -1.90 6.66 5.82
C LEU A 141 -1.83 7.76 6.89
N LYS A 142 -2.99 8.30 7.30
CA LYS A 142 -3.06 9.30 8.37
C LYS A 142 -2.51 8.75 9.69
N TYR A 143 -2.82 7.49 10.00
CA TYR A 143 -2.31 6.81 11.19
C TYR A 143 -0.79 6.65 11.16
N ILE A 144 -0.24 6.08 10.08
CA ILE A 144 1.22 5.87 9.93
C ILE A 144 1.97 7.19 10.04
N GLN A 145 1.47 8.28 9.44
CA GLN A 145 2.10 9.59 9.55
C GLN A 145 2.13 10.13 10.98
N ARG A 146 1.08 9.88 11.78
CA ARG A 146 1.04 10.28 13.20
C ARG A 146 1.98 9.44 14.04
N ILE A 147 2.00 8.12 13.81
CA ILE A 147 2.92 7.21 14.49
C ILE A 147 4.36 7.58 14.20
N ALA A 148 4.71 7.83 12.94
CA ALA A 148 6.07 8.23 12.55
C ALA A 148 6.53 9.53 13.23
N ARG A 149 5.61 10.49 13.46
CA ARG A 149 5.91 11.73 14.18
C ARG A 149 6.04 11.52 15.69
N ALA A 150 5.18 10.68 16.28
CA ALA A 150 5.18 10.41 17.71
C ALA A 150 6.31 9.45 18.14
N PHE A 151 6.69 8.52 17.26
CA PHE A 151 7.64 7.44 17.51
C PHE A 151 8.69 7.34 16.38
N PRO A 152 9.63 8.30 16.29
CA PRO A 152 10.57 8.39 15.18
C PRO A 152 11.59 7.24 15.11
N HIS A 153 11.68 6.41 16.15
CA HIS A 153 12.61 5.29 16.26
C HIS A 153 12.06 3.95 15.74
N LEU A 154 10.74 3.87 15.44
CA LEU A 154 10.15 2.64 14.92
C LEU A 154 10.60 2.38 13.48
N SER A 155 10.80 1.10 13.12
CA SER A 155 10.96 0.73 11.72
C SER A 155 9.61 0.81 11.00
N ALA A 156 9.61 0.95 9.66
CA ALA A 156 8.33 0.96 8.94
C ALA A 156 7.66 -0.42 8.89
N ALA A 157 8.41 -1.51 9.08
CA ALA A 157 7.83 -2.83 9.28
C ALA A 157 7.01 -2.85 10.58
N ASP A 158 7.58 -2.31 11.65
CA ASP A 158 6.90 -2.20 12.94
C ASP A 158 5.67 -1.30 12.82
N MET A 159 5.81 -0.09 12.24
CA MET A 159 4.69 0.82 11.99
C MET A 159 3.59 0.23 11.10
N ASN A 160 3.94 -0.65 10.16
CA ASN A 160 2.94 -1.32 9.34
C ASN A 160 2.11 -2.35 10.12
N SER A 161 2.66 -2.87 11.21
CA SER A 161 2.00 -3.84 12.09
C SER A 161 1.20 -3.19 13.24
N THR A 162 1.33 -1.88 13.46
CA THR A 162 0.72 -1.22 14.64
C THR A 162 -0.78 -0.98 14.52
N LEU A 163 -1.33 -0.75 13.33
CA LEU A 163 -2.77 -0.57 13.17
C LEU A 163 -3.47 -1.90 12.96
N THR A 164 -4.20 -2.36 13.97
CA THR A 164 -5.02 -3.56 13.89
C THR A 164 -6.39 -3.25 13.27
N VAL A 165 -6.94 -4.26 12.58
CA VAL A 165 -8.31 -4.21 12.09
C VAL A 165 -9.27 -4.24 13.27
N GLU A 166 -10.28 -3.38 13.27
CA GLU A 166 -11.33 -3.43 14.28
C GLU A 166 -12.26 -4.63 14.02
N THR A 167 -12.14 -5.68 14.85
CA THR A 167 -13.03 -6.85 14.83
C THR A 167 -13.90 -6.92 16.09
N TRP A 168 -14.58 -5.80 16.40
CA TRP A 168 -15.37 -5.65 17.63
C TRP A 168 -16.32 -6.80 17.97
N PHE A 169 -16.89 -7.46 16.96
CA PHE A 169 -17.82 -8.58 17.11
C PHE A 169 -17.13 -9.90 17.51
N GLU A 170 -15.82 -10.03 17.31
CA GLU A 170 -15.06 -11.24 17.63
C GLU A 170 -14.81 -11.33 19.13
N ARG A 171 -15.18 -12.46 19.73
CA ARG A 171 -14.86 -12.78 21.12
C ARG A 171 -13.35 -12.72 21.36
N GLY A 172 -12.95 -12.13 22.48
CA GLY A 172 -11.54 -11.91 22.82
C GLY A 172 -10.85 -10.74 22.10
N TYR A 173 -11.50 -10.08 21.13
CA TYR A 173 -10.96 -8.84 20.55
C TYR A 173 -10.85 -7.76 21.64
N GLN A 174 -9.68 -7.15 21.73
CA GLN A 174 -9.43 -6.00 22.59
C GLN A 174 -8.95 -4.83 21.75
N PRO A 175 -9.49 -3.62 21.98
CA PRO A 175 -8.95 -2.43 21.34
C PRO A 175 -7.48 -2.25 21.71
N GLN A 176 -6.73 -1.57 20.84
CA GLN A 176 -5.32 -1.30 21.04
C GLN A 176 -5.08 -0.67 22.43
N GLN A 177 -4.20 -1.30 23.23
CA GLN A 177 -3.87 -0.86 24.59
C GLN A 177 -2.38 -0.55 24.79
N ASP A 178 -1.62 -0.67 23.71
CA ASP A 178 -0.19 -0.38 23.71
C ASP A 178 0.08 1.13 23.69
N GLN A 179 1.34 1.51 23.59
CA GLN A 179 1.78 2.92 23.49
C GLN A 179 1.16 3.69 22.30
N PHE A 180 0.58 3.01 21.30
CA PHE A 180 -0.04 3.62 20.13
C PHE A 180 -1.53 3.90 20.31
N ALA A 181 -2.15 3.35 21.35
CA ALA A 181 -3.58 3.49 21.63
C ALA A 181 -4.04 4.95 21.64
N ALA A 182 -3.29 5.86 22.27
CA ALA A 182 -3.63 7.28 22.32
C ALA A 182 -3.61 7.95 20.93
N VAL A 183 -2.68 7.54 20.06
CA VAL A 183 -2.59 8.05 18.68
C VAL A 183 -3.76 7.53 17.86
N TYR A 184 -4.13 6.26 18.05
CA TYR A 184 -5.27 5.64 17.40
C TYR A 184 -6.59 6.30 17.79
N GLU A 185 -6.87 6.41 19.09
CA GLU A 185 -8.10 7.00 19.62
C GLU A 185 -8.24 8.46 19.18
N LYS A 186 -7.15 9.24 19.21
CA LYS A 186 -7.16 10.61 18.72
C LYS A 186 -7.50 10.68 17.22
N LEU A 187 -6.91 9.81 16.39
CA LEU A 187 -7.24 9.75 14.97
C LEU A 187 -8.71 9.38 14.78
N ARG A 188 -9.19 8.34 15.45
CA ARG A 188 -10.56 7.85 15.35
C ARG A 188 -11.56 8.96 15.68
N ASN A 189 -11.36 9.70 16.77
CA ASN A 189 -12.28 10.77 17.18
C ASN A 189 -12.33 11.97 16.22
N GLU A 190 -11.30 12.18 15.40
CA GLU A 190 -11.22 13.28 14.44
C GLU A 190 -11.76 12.90 13.04
N LEU A 191 -12.04 11.62 12.79
CA LEU A 191 -12.53 11.17 11.49
C LEU A 191 -14.01 11.52 11.30
N PRO A 192 -14.43 11.97 10.11
CA PRO A 192 -15.84 12.21 9.83
C PRO A 192 -16.63 10.89 9.74
N PRO A 193 -17.97 10.93 9.96
CA PRO A 193 -18.84 9.74 10.00
C PRO A 193 -18.72 8.80 8.79
N ARG A 194 -18.40 9.31 7.60
CA ARG A 194 -18.25 8.51 6.37
C ARG A 194 -17.20 7.39 6.44
N TYR A 195 -16.23 7.49 7.35
CA TYR A 195 -15.21 6.45 7.56
C TYR A 195 -15.69 5.34 8.48
N PHE A 196 -16.86 5.47 9.10
CA PHE A 196 -17.41 4.48 10.00
C PHE A 196 -18.50 3.69 9.29
N ARG A 197 -18.64 2.43 9.69
CA ARG A 197 -19.70 1.53 9.24
C ARG A 197 -20.29 0.80 10.43
N PRO A 198 -21.61 0.51 10.44
CA PRO A 198 -22.20 -0.34 11.45
C PRO A 198 -21.53 -1.70 11.53
N THR A 199 -21.33 -2.20 12.75
CA THR A 199 -20.73 -3.53 12.98
C THR A 199 -21.66 -4.65 12.50
N PRO A 200 -21.22 -5.52 11.57
CA PRO A 200 -22.08 -6.50 10.91
C PRO A 200 -22.18 -7.83 11.70
N ILE A 201 -22.79 -7.79 12.89
CA ILE A 201 -22.91 -8.98 13.75
C ILE A 201 -23.75 -10.12 13.13
N GLU A 202 -24.76 -9.80 12.32
CA GLU A 202 -25.57 -10.80 11.61
C GLU A 202 -24.78 -11.48 10.50
N GLY A 203 -24.00 -10.70 9.73
CA GLY A 203 -23.05 -11.24 8.77
C GLY A 203 -22.03 -12.16 9.42
N ALA A 204 -21.46 -11.73 10.55
CA ALA A 204 -20.52 -12.55 11.33
C ALA A 204 -21.15 -13.86 11.84
N TYR A 205 -22.43 -13.88 12.22
CA TYR A 205 -23.13 -15.14 12.56
C TYR A 205 -23.10 -16.13 11.39
N ILE A 206 -23.30 -15.62 10.17
CA ILE A 206 -23.28 -16.45 8.96
C ILE A 206 -21.84 -16.88 8.65
N SER A 207 -20.91 -15.95 8.50
CA SER A 207 -19.56 -16.23 7.99
C SER A 207 -18.62 -16.87 9.02
N ARG A 208 -18.77 -16.54 10.32
CA ARG A 208 -17.89 -17.03 11.39
C ARG A 208 -18.42 -18.26 12.11
N TYR A 209 -19.73 -18.51 12.10
CA TYR A 209 -20.33 -19.64 12.81
C TYR A 209 -21.05 -20.62 11.87
N LEU A 210 -22.08 -20.18 11.13
CA LEU A 210 -22.88 -21.10 10.33
C LEU A 210 -22.09 -21.72 9.17
N GLN A 211 -21.32 -20.91 8.45
CA GLN A 211 -20.57 -21.37 7.29
C GLN A 211 -19.48 -22.39 7.66
N PRO A 212 -18.63 -22.19 8.69
CA PRO A 212 -17.69 -23.23 9.13
C PRO A 212 -18.37 -24.52 9.63
N ARG A 213 -19.54 -24.40 10.24
CA ARG A 213 -20.27 -25.53 10.83
C ARG A 213 -21.01 -26.39 9.81
N TYR A 214 -21.67 -25.75 8.85
CA TYR A 214 -22.53 -26.43 7.88
C TYR A 214 -21.87 -26.62 6.51
N GLY A 215 -20.85 -25.83 6.19
CA GLY A 215 -20.20 -25.79 4.89
C GLY A 215 -20.77 -24.71 3.97
N LEU A 216 -20.05 -24.44 2.89
CA LEU A 216 -20.46 -23.51 1.83
C LEU A 216 -21.39 -24.19 0.81
N GLY A 217 -22.28 -23.40 0.20
CA GLY A 217 -23.12 -23.85 -0.91
C GLY A 217 -24.35 -24.65 -0.51
N ALA A 218 -24.99 -25.28 -1.50
CA ALA A 218 -26.30 -25.91 -1.35
C ALA A 218 -26.32 -27.05 -0.32
N GLU A 219 -25.26 -27.85 -0.24
CA GLU A 219 -25.17 -28.95 0.72
C GLU A 219 -25.20 -28.46 2.17
N GLY A 220 -24.47 -27.37 2.47
CA GLY A 220 -24.46 -26.78 3.80
C GLY A 220 -25.82 -26.19 4.19
N VAL A 221 -26.49 -25.53 3.24
CA VAL A 221 -27.84 -25.01 3.44
C VAL A 221 -28.85 -26.14 3.69
N GLN A 222 -28.73 -27.28 3.00
CA GLN A 222 -29.58 -28.45 3.23
C GLN A 222 -29.37 -29.03 4.64
N LYS A 223 -28.12 -29.14 5.12
CA LYS A 223 -27.82 -29.58 6.49
C LYS A 223 -28.42 -28.64 7.53
N LEU A 224 -28.30 -27.32 7.33
CA LEU A 224 -28.91 -26.32 8.21
C LEU A 224 -30.43 -26.45 8.20
N ASN A 225 -31.06 -26.50 7.02
CA ASN A 225 -32.50 -26.63 6.87
C ASN A 225 -33.05 -27.91 7.53
N ALA A 226 -32.34 -29.04 7.41
CA ALA A 226 -32.72 -30.29 8.05
C ALA A 226 -32.71 -30.17 9.59
N ARG A 227 -31.73 -29.45 10.17
CA ARG A 227 -31.64 -29.24 11.62
C ARG A 227 -32.64 -28.20 12.13
N TRP A 228 -32.82 -27.11 11.39
CA TRP A 228 -33.65 -25.98 11.80
C TRP A 228 -35.12 -26.13 11.41
N GLY A 229 -35.45 -27.09 10.54
CA GLY A 229 -36.80 -27.23 9.98
C GLY A 229 -37.16 -26.07 9.05
N THR A 230 -36.17 -25.44 8.42
CA THR A 230 -36.32 -24.25 7.56
C THR A 230 -36.22 -24.63 6.08
N ARG A 231 -36.43 -23.64 5.19
CA ARG A 231 -36.33 -23.81 3.72
C ARG A 231 -35.53 -22.68 3.07
N TYR A 232 -34.43 -22.28 3.69
CA TYR A 232 -33.55 -21.26 3.12
C TYR A 232 -32.96 -21.75 1.80
N ALA A 233 -32.86 -20.87 0.81
CA ALA A 233 -32.14 -21.15 -0.43
C ALA A 233 -30.63 -20.87 -0.28
N SER A 234 -30.26 -19.98 0.65
CA SER A 234 -28.89 -19.59 0.93
C SER A 234 -28.69 -19.32 2.42
N LEU A 235 -27.48 -19.54 2.94
CA LEU A 235 -27.11 -19.11 4.30
C LEU A 235 -27.26 -17.58 4.47
N LEU A 236 -27.15 -16.82 3.37
CA LEU A 236 -27.33 -15.38 3.38
C LEU A 236 -28.78 -14.94 3.61
N GLU A 237 -29.76 -15.85 3.61
CA GLU A 237 -31.15 -15.55 4.01
C GLU A 237 -31.37 -15.64 5.52
N VAL A 238 -30.42 -16.22 6.25
CA VAL A 238 -30.54 -16.39 7.70
C VAL A 238 -30.52 -15.03 8.39
N ILE A 239 -31.44 -14.85 9.33
CA ILE A 239 -31.57 -13.68 10.18
C ILE A 239 -31.15 -14.07 11.60
N LEU A 240 -30.31 -13.27 12.22
CA LEU A 240 -29.93 -13.44 13.63
C LEU A 240 -31.05 -12.82 14.49
N PRO A 241 -31.78 -13.61 15.31
CA PRO A 241 -32.77 -13.04 16.21
C PRO A 241 -32.09 -12.35 17.41
N PRO A 242 -32.66 -11.25 17.94
CA PRO A 242 -32.14 -10.55 19.12
C PRO A 242 -32.36 -11.32 20.43
N SER A 243 -33.13 -12.40 20.41
CA SER A 243 -33.45 -13.23 21.58
C SER A 243 -33.40 -14.72 21.20
N PRO A 244 -33.28 -15.63 22.18
CA PRO A 244 -33.10 -17.05 21.90
C PRO A 244 -34.32 -17.62 21.16
N PRO A 245 -34.14 -18.21 19.96
CA PRO A 245 -35.27 -18.69 19.17
C PRO A 245 -35.95 -19.91 19.82
N ALA A 246 -37.21 -20.15 19.44
CA ALA A 246 -37.99 -21.26 20.00
C ALA A 246 -37.59 -22.63 19.43
N GLN A 247 -37.18 -22.68 18.16
CA GLN A 247 -36.79 -23.92 17.50
C GLN A 247 -35.46 -24.43 18.08
N LYS A 248 -35.44 -25.69 18.53
CA LYS A 248 -34.32 -26.25 19.32
C LYS A 248 -32.96 -26.19 18.61
N GLY A 249 -32.89 -26.60 17.34
CA GLY A 249 -31.65 -26.60 16.56
C GLY A 249 -31.06 -25.20 16.36
N GLN A 250 -31.91 -24.23 16.04
CA GLN A 250 -31.58 -22.82 15.90
C GLN A 250 -31.21 -22.20 17.25
N ARG A 251 -31.88 -22.60 18.34
CA ARG A 251 -31.61 -22.13 19.70
C ARG A 251 -30.23 -22.56 20.18
N GLU A 252 -29.86 -23.81 19.91
CA GLU A 252 -28.53 -24.34 20.22
C GLU A 252 -27.44 -23.61 19.41
N ASP A 253 -27.66 -23.42 18.10
CA ASP A 253 -26.70 -22.73 17.25
C ASP A 253 -26.54 -21.25 17.61
N TRP A 254 -27.66 -20.58 17.90
CA TRP A 254 -27.66 -19.22 18.42
C TRP A 254 -26.88 -19.13 19.73
N TRP A 255 -27.11 -20.06 20.65
CA TRP A 255 -26.43 -20.05 21.95
C TRP A 255 -24.94 -20.31 21.81
N ASN A 256 -24.53 -21.25 20.96
CA ASN A 256 -23.12 -21.53 20.68
C ASN A 256 -22.44 -20.30 20.07
N PHE A 257 -23.06 -19.65 19.08
CA PHE A 257 -22.52 -18.41 18.52
C PHE A 257 -22.33 -17.33 19.59
N VAL A 258 -23.36 -17.10 20.42
CA VAL A 258 -23.33 -16.07 21.47
C VAL A 258 -22.27 -16.38 22.55
N ARG A 259 -22.09 -17.65 22.92
CA ARG A 259 -21.18 -18.07 23.99
C ARG A 259 -19.75 -18.38 23.53
N GLU A 260 -19.53 -18.67 22.25
CA GLU A 260 -18.21 -19.10 21.73
C GLU A 260 -17.60 -18.13 20.71
N THR A 261 -18.42 -17.32 20.01
CA THR A 261 -17.94 -16.50 18.87
C THR A 261 -18.17 -15.01 19.07
N LEU A 262 -19.34 -14.62 19.59
CA LEU A 262 -19.72 -13.22 19.74
C LEU A 262 -19.07 -12.59 20.97
N SER A 263 -18.56 -11.37 20.78
CA SER A 263 -18.06 -10.49 21.83
C SER A 263 -19.17 -10.09 22.81
N ALA A 264 -18.87 -10.12 24.11
CA ALA A 264 -19.84 -9.74 25.16
C ALA A 264 -20.35 -8.29 25.05
N ARG A 265 -19.68 -7.44 24.27
CA ARG A 265 -20.10 -6.06 23.98
C ARG A 265 -21.46 -5.96 23.30
N PHE A 266 -21.87 -7.01 22.57
CA PHE A 266 -23.16 -7.11 21.88
C PHE A 266 -24.20 -7.93 22.66
N ILE A 267 -23.88 -8.34 23.89
CA ILE A 267 -24.72 -9.19 24.71
C ILE A 267 -25.30 -8.34 25.85
N ARG A 268 -26.58 -8.55 26.15
CA ARG A 268 -27.27 -7.98 27.31
C ARG A 268 -27.81 -9.12 28.16
N CYS A 269 -27.56 -9.02 29.46
CA CYS A 269 -28.01 -9.99 30.44
C CYS A 269 -29.15 -9.39 31.25
N ALA A 270 -30.23 -10.15 31.44
CA ALA A 270 -31.34 -9.75 32.27
C ALA A 270 -30.89 -9.52 33.72
N PRO A 271 -31.47 -8.55 34.45
CA PRO A 271 -31.14 -8.29 35.85
C PRO A 271 -31.29 -9.52 36.75
N SER A 272 -32.16 -10.46 36.40
CA SER A 272 -32.34 -11.74 37.10
C SER A 272 -31.07 -12.61 37.12
N LEU A 273 -30.09 -12.36 36.24
CA LEU A 273 -28.83 -13.09 36.18
C LEU A 273 -27.71 -12.47 37.03
N LEU A 274 -27.93 -11.29 37.62
CA LEU A 274 -26.93 -10.62 38.45
C LEU A 274 -26.49 -11.45 39.67
N PRO A 275 -27.39 -12.15 40.40
CA PRO A 275 -26.98 -12.99 41.52
C PRO A 275 -25.98 -14.08 41.11
N ASP A 276 -26.24 -14.78 40.00
CA ASP A 276 -25.37 -15.84 39.46
C ASP A 276 -24.02 -15.27 39.04
N PHE A 277 -24.02 -14.12 38.36
CA PHE A 277 -22.80 -13.47 37.91
C PHE A 277 -21.92 -13.02 39.08
N ARG A 278 -22.52 -12.46 40.13
CA ARG A 278 -21.82 -12.07 41.37
C ARG A 278 -21.25 -13.27 42.10
N ALA A 279 -22.00 -14.38 42.18
CA ALA A 279 -21.50 -15.62 42.77
C ALA A 279 -20.31 -16.17 41.98
N TRP A 280 -20.36 -16.09 40.64
CA TRP A 280 -19.25 -16.47 39.78
C TRP A 280 -18.02 -15.57 39.99
N LEU A 281 -18.18 -14.25 40.08
CA LEU A 281 -17.09 -13.32 40.37
C LEU A 281 -16.45 -13.57 41.74
N ARG A 282 -17.26 -13.83 42.78
CA ARG A 282 -16.78 -14.22 44.10
C ARG A 282 -15.92 -15.48 44.04
N ASN A 283 -16.36 -16.49 43.30
CA ASN A 283 -15.61 -17.73 43.15
C ASN A 283 -14.30 -17.54 42.36
N ARG A 284 -14.30 -16.66 41.36
CA ARG A 284 -13.12 -16.38 40.52
C ARG A 284 -12.03 -15.61 41.25
N TYR A 285 -12.40 -14.57 42.00
CA TYR A 285 -11.44 -13.65 42.63
C TYR A 285 -11.21 -13.93 44.11
N GLY A 286 -12.12 -14.65 44.78
CA GLY A 286 -12.04 -14.95 46.21
C GLY A 286 -12.39 -13.75 47.10
N ASP A 287 -11.70 -12.62 46.92
CA ASP A 287 -11.90 -11.40 47.69
C ASP A 287 -12.01 -10.12 46.83
N LEU A 288 -12.41 -9.01 47.46
CA LEU A 288 -12.57 -7.73 46.78
C LEU A 288 -11.22 -7.10 46.40
N ALA A 289 -10.12 -7.42 47.09
CA ALA A 289 -8.81 -6.85 46.78
C ALA A 289 -8.30 -7.36 45.43
N ALA A 290 -8.44 -8.67 45.16
CA ALA A 290 -8.12 -9.28 43.88
C ALA A 290 -9.01 -8.73 42.75
N TYR A 291 -10.31 -8.53 43.01
CA TYR A 291 -11.21 -7.89 42.06
C TYR A 291 -10.79 -6.45 41.75
N HIS A 292 -10.49 -5.63 42.76
CA HIS A 292 -10.04 -4.25 42.58
C HIS A 292 -8.74 -4.18 41.77
N ALA A 293 -7.80 -5.09 42.01
CA ALA A 293 -6.56 -5.17 41.26
C ALA A 293 -6.80 -5.49 39.77
N ALA A 294 -7.76 -6.37 39.47
CA ALA A 294 -8.06 -6.78 38.10
C ALA A 294 -8.91 -5.75 37.33
N TYR A 295 -10.01 -5.27 37.95
CA TYR A 295 -10.96 -4.36 37.30
C TYR A 295 -10.52 -2.89 37.36
N ARG A 296 -9.60 -2.53 38.27
CA ARG A 296 -9.20 -1.15 38.58
C ARG A 296 -10.38 -0.25 38.99
N VAL A 297 -11.42 -0.85 39.54
CA VAL A 297 -12.62 -0.18 40.07
C VAL A 297 -12.85 -0.68 41.49
N ALA A 298 -13.07 0.23 42.43
CA ALA A 298 -13.40 -0.11 43.81
C ALA A 298 -14.89 -0.42 43.95
N LEU A 299 -15.22 -1.58 44.52
CA LEU A 299 -16.55 -1.96 44.97
C LEU A 299 -16.58 -1.95 46.50
N SER A 300 -17.66 -1.40 47.07
CA SER A 300 -17.88 -1.44 48.52
C SER A 300 -18.30 -2.84 48.97
N ARG A 301 -19.08 -3.54 48.14
CA ARG A 301 -19.55 -4.91 48.35
C ARG A 301 -19.81 -5.61 47.02
N TRP A 302 -19.83 -6.94 47.03
CA TRP A 302 -20.10 -7.75 45.84
C TRP A 302 -21.48 -7.50 45.22
N GLU A 303 -22.46 -7.06 46.01
CA GLU A 303 -23.80 -6.70 45.57
C GLU A 303 -23.83 -5.43 44.71
N ASP A 304 -22.74 -4.65 44.69
CA ASP A 304 -22.62 -3.47 43.84
C ASP A 304 -22.06 -3.84 42.47
N ALA A 305 -21.54 -5.06 42.27
CA ALA A 305 -21.06 -5.51 40.98
C ALA A 305 -22.21 -5.61 39.96
N MET A 306 -21.98 -5.00 38.79
CA MET A 306 -22.90 -4.92 37.65
C MET A 306 -22.33 -5.70 36.46
N PHE A 307 -23.19 -6.01 35.49
CA PHE A 307 -22.71 -6.44 34.18
C PHE A 307 -21.90 -5.32 33.50
N PRO A 308 -20.89 -5.66 32.68
CA PRO A 308 -20.09 -4.67 31.97
C PRO A 308 -20.95 -3.71 31.13
N GLY A 309 -20.79 -2.41 31.39
CA GLY A 309 -21.26 -1.30 30.58
C GLY A 309 -20.24 -0.85 29.53
N GLU A 310 -20.62 0.13 28.72
CA GLU A 310 -19.87 0.51 27.50
C GLU A 310 -18.43 0.96 27.74
N ASN A 311 -18.16 1.55 28.91
CA ASN A 311 -16.85 2.10 29.29
C ASN A 311 -16.06 1.19 30.26
N ASP A 312 -16.53 -0.03 30.49
CA ASP A 312 -15.85 -0.95 31.39
C ASP A 312 -14.57 -1.55 30.80
N SER A 313 -13.72 -2.05 31.69
CA SER A 313 -12.41 -2.58 31.35
C SER A 313 -12.49 -3.82 30.44
N PRO A 314 -11.45 -4.10 29.63
CA PRO A 314 -11.31 -5.36 28.89
C PRO A 314 -11.57 -6.61 29.73
N VAL A 315 -11.11 -6.57 30.99
CA VAL A 315 -11.25 -7.67 31.95
C VAL A 315 -12.73 -7.90 32.25
N ALA A 316 -13.52 -6.84 32.42
CA ALA A 316 -14.96 -6.95 32.66
C ALA A 316 -15.67 -7.73 31.55
N TYR A 317 -15.35 -7.42 30.29
CA TYR A 317 -15.89 -8.14 29.15
C TYR A 317 -15.39 -9.58 29.07
N SER A 318 -14.09 -9.83 29.30
CA SER A 318 -13.52 -11.18 29.33
C SER A 318 -14.16 -12.07 30.40
N ASP A 319 -14.50 -11.48 31.54
CA ASP A 319 -15.14 -12.16 32.66
C ASP A 319 -16.61 -12.46 32.39
N LEU A 320 -17.33 -11.51 31.77
CA LEU A 320 -18.68 -11.79 31.27
C LEU A 320 -18.65 -12.91 30.22
N GLU A 321 -17.69 -12.90 29.30
CA GLU A 321 -17.50 -13.96 28.30
C GLU A 321 -17.27 -15.34 28.96
N ALA A 322 -16.43 -15.39 30.00
CA ALA A 322 -16.15 -16.60 30.75
C ALA A 322 -17.37 -17.08 31.56
N PHE A 323 -18.11 -16.17 32.19
CA PHE A 323 -19.39 -16.48 32.86
C PHE A 323 -20.41 -17.06 31.89
N LEU A 324 -20.58 -16.46 30.71
CA LEU A 324 -21.49 -16.98 29.68
C LEU A 324 -21.09 -18.39 29.24
N GLY A 325 -19.78 -18.70 29.22
CA GLY A 325 -19.26 -20.03 28.90
C GLY A 325 -19.60 -21.10 29.94
N THR A 326 -19.88 -20.74 31.19
CA THR A 326 -20.29 -21.70 32.24
C THR A 326 -21.80 -21.91 32.30
N ARG A 327 -22.59 -21.10 31.59
CA ARG A 327 -24.06 -21.18 31.65
C ARG A 327 -24.60 -22.39 30.86
N PRO A 328 -25.62 -23.08 31.40
CA PRO A 328 -26.22 -24.22 30.73
C PRO A 328 -27.08 -23.83 29.51
N GLY A 329 -27.60 -22.59 29.47
CA GLY A 329 -28.48 -22.15 28.40
C GLY A 329 -28.64 -20.63 28.27
N PRO A 330 -29.36 -20.19 27.23
CA PRO A 330 -29.43 -18.80 26.81
C PRO A 330 -30.50 -17.96 27.56
N GLU A 331 -31.14 -18.50 28.59
CA GLU A 331 -32.23 -17.79 29.28
C GLU A 331 -31.72 -16.50 29.94
N GLY A 332 -32.48 -15.42 29.74
CA GLY A 332 -32.13 -14.08 30.20
C GLY A 332 -31.04 -13.39 29.37
N ILE A 333 -30.69 -13.92 28.19
CA ILE A 333 -29.71 -13.32 27.28
C ILE A 333 -30.42 -12.71 26.06
N THR A 334 -30.11 -11.46 25.76
CA THR A 334 -30.54 -10.79 24.53
C THR A 334 -29.34 -10.15 23.83
N LEU A 335 -29.48 -9.84 22.55
CA LEU A 335 -28.46 -9.18 21.77
C LEU A 335 -28.81 -7.71 21.53
N ASP A 336 -27.79 -6.87 21.55
CA ASP A 336 -27.88 -5.44 21.21
C ASP A 336 -26.79 -5.13 20.17
N GLY A 337 -27.09 -4.22 19.26
CA GLY A 337 -26.25 -3.95 18.10
C GLY A 337 -26.96 -3.12 17.04
N PRO A 338 -26.21 -2.59 16.05
CA PRO A 338 -26.76 -1.69 15.04
C PRO A 338 -27.95 -2.28 14.29
N VAL A 339 -27.87 -3.55 13.89
CA VAL A 339 -28.95 -4.20 13.14
C VAL A 339 -30.24 -4.35 13.97
N PHE A 340 -30.14 -4.63 15.27
CA PHE A 340 -31.32 -4.76 16.13
C PHE A 340 -31.95 -3.41 16.42
N ARG A 341 -31.12 -2.39 16.67
CA ARG A 341 -31.60 -1.01 16.87
C ARG A 341 -32.23 -0.44 15.60
N TRP A 342 -31.71 -0.78 14.43
CA TRP A 342 -32.31 -0.42 13.14
C TRP A 342 -33.72 -1.00 12.99
N ARG A 343 -33.88 -2.30 13.29
CA ARG A 343 -35.18 -2.97 13.23
C ARG A 343 -36.18 -2.36 14.21
N ALA A 344 -35.75 -2.10 15.45
CA ALA A 344 -36.56 -1.44 16.46
C ALA A 344 -36.92 0.01 16.07
N PHE A 345 -36.00 0.75 15.47
CA PHE A 345 -36.26 2.10 14.96
C PHE A 345 -37.38 2.11 13.92
N LEU A 346 -37.31 1.20 12.93
CA LEU A 346 -38.38 1.06 11.93
C LEU A 346 -39.70 0.64 12.56
N GLU A 347 -39.68 -0.36 13.46
CA GLU A 347 -40.89 -0.84 14.12
C GLU A 347 -41.58 0.28 14.93
N ASN A 348 -40.81 1.05 15.70
CA ASN A 348 -41.31 2.18 16.47
C ASN A 348 -41.85 3.30 15.57
N LYS A 349 -41.12 3.64 14.51
CA LYS A 349 -41.50 4.74 13.60
C LYS A 349 -42.80 4.45 12.85
N TYR A 350 -43.00 3.20 12.42
CA TYR A 350 -44.17 2.78 11.66
C TYR A 350 -45.24 2.11 12.54
N GLY A 351 -45.10 2.15 13.87
CA GLY A 351 -46.07 1.60 14.83
C GLY A 351 -46.33 0.11 14.66
N GLY A 352 -45.32 -0.67 14.24
CA GLY A 352 -45.45 -2.09 13.92
C GLY A 352 -46.29 -2.40 12.68
N ASN A 353 -46.70 -1.40 11.89
CA ASN A 353 -47.52 -1.59 10.71
C ASN A 353 -46.64 -1.83 9.46
N LEU A 354 -46.57 -3.08 9.01
CA LEU A 354 -45.78 -3.49 7.85
C LEU A 354 -46.26 -2.84 6.54
N ASP A 355 -47.56 -2.59 6.39
CA ASP A 355 -48.10 -1.94 5.19
C ASP A 355 -47.75 -0.45 5.14
N ALA A 356 -47.60 0.20 6.30
CA ALA A 356 -47.06 1.55 6.37
C ALA A 356 -45.58 1.58 5.94
N LEU A 357 -44.77 0.63 6.42
CA LEU A 357 -43.37 0.48 5.99
C LEU A 357 -43.28 0.22 4.48
N ARG A 358 -44.06 -0.72 3.94
CA ARG A 358 -44.05 -1.05 2.50
C ARG A 358 -44.52 0.11 1.61
N ARG A 359 -45.42 0.97 2.08
CA ARG A 359 -45.78 2.19 1.35
C ARG A 359 -44.64 3.21 1.31
N ALA A 360 -43.82 3.29 2.37
CA ALA A 360 -42.71 4.24 2.44
C ALA A 360 -41.41 3.71 1.78
N HIS A 361 -41.03 2.47 2.07
CA HIS A 361 -39.78 1.84 1.62
C HIS A 361 -39.93 1.06 0.30
N GLY A 362 -41.17 0.81 -0.14
CA GLY A 362 -41.49 0.03 -1.34
C GLY A 362 -42.09 -1.34 -1.01
N ALA A 363 -42.85 -1.89 -1.95
CA ALA A 363 -43.63 -3.12 -1.74
C ALA A 363 -42.79 -4.35 -1.32
N GLN A 364 -41.50 -4.37 -1.69
CA GLN A 364 -40.56 -5.45 -1.37
C GLN A 364 -39.90 -5.30 0.01
N ALA A 365 -40.27 -4.28 0.80
CA ALA A 365 -39.71 -4.10 2.14
C ALA A 365 -39.95 -5.34 3.02
N ALA A 366 -38.86 -5.82 3.61
CA ALA A 366 -38.87 -6.96 4.51
C ALA A 366 -39.65 -6.64 5.80
N PRO A 367 -40.20 -7.66 6.49
CA PRO A 367 -40.75 -7.49 7.83
C PRO A 367 -39.72 -6.87 8.79
N PHE A 368 -40.17 -6.13 9.81
CA PHE A 368 -39.28 -5.44 10.76
C PHE A 368 -38.19 -6.37 11.34
N ALA A 369 -38.55 -7.59 11.74
CA ALA A 369 -37.61 -8.57 12.28
C ALA A 369 -36.52 -9.02 11.28
N ALA A 370 -36.76 -8.87 9.98
CA ALA A 370 -35.85 -9.25 8.89
C ALA A 370 -35.30 -8.02 8.12
N ALA A 371 -35.64 -6.80 8.54
CA ALA A 371 -35.17 -5.59 7.88
C ALA A 371 -33.64 -5.49 8.02
N ARG A 372 -32.96 -5.33 6.88
CA ARG A 372 -31.51 -5.16 6.80
C ARG A 372 -31.15 -3.69 6.80
N MET A 373 -29.95 -3.39 7.31
CA MET A 373 -29.39 -2.05 7.20
C MET A 373 -29.01 -1.81 5.72
N PRO A 374 -29.42 -0.70 5.11
CA PRO A 374 -29.14 -0.39 3.70
C PRO A 374 -27.70 0.10 3.47
N VAL A 375 -26.70 -0.51 4.12
CA VAL A 375 -25.29 -0.07 4.11
C VAL A 375 -24.75 0.02 2.68
N PHE A 376 -25.04 -0.96 1.83
CA PHE A 376 -24.56 -0.97 0.44
C PHE A 376 -25.10 0.20 -0.40
N ALA A 377 -26.36 0.57 -0.18
CA ALA A 377 -26.97 1.71 -0.87
C ALA A 377 -26.54 3.05 -0.24
N ASP A 378 -26.24 3.08 1.06
CA ASP A 378 -25.65 4.23 1.73
C ASP A 378 -24.22 4.51 1.24
N ASP A 379 -23.41 3.47 1.07
CA ASP A 379 -22.05 3.56 0.54
C ASP A 379 -22.02 4.24 -0.84
N TRP A 380 -23.03 3.98 -1.68
CA TRP A 380 -23.25 4.68 -2.95
C TRP A 380 -23.56 6.17 -2.80
N GLN A 381 -24.38 6.53 -1.80
CA GLN A 381 -24.67 7.93 -1.50
C GLN A 381 -23.44 8.65 -0.99
N ILE A 382 -22.67 8.01 -0.10
CA ILE A 382 -21.39 8.54 0.40
C ILE A 382 -20.45 8.80 -0.77
N LEU A 383 -20.34 7.87 -1.72
CA LEU A 383 -19.55 8.06 -2.93
C LEU A 383 -20.03 9.26 -3.74
N LYS A 384 -21.34 9.36 -4.03
CA LYS A 384 -21.91 10.47 -4.81
C LYS A 384 -21.67 11.82 -4.14
N GLU A 385 -21.91 11.92 -2.83
CA GLU A 385 -21.71 13.13 -2.03
C GLU A 385 -20.21 13.54 -1.96
N ASN A 386 -19.29 12.58 -2.11
CA ASN A 386 -17.84 12.80 -1.95
C ASN A 386 -17.02 12.46 -3.21
N LYS A 387 -17.64 12.42 -4.40
CA LYS A 387 -17.04 11.88 -5.63
C LYS A 387 -15.68 12.49 -5.96
N GLY A 388 -15.55 13.80 -5.87
CA GLY A 388 -14.29 14.50 -6.14
C GLY A 388 -13.17 14.10 -5.19
N ALA A 389 -13.48 13.91 -3.91
CA ALA A 389 -12.50 13.46 -2.91
C ALA A 389 -12.07 12.00 -3.15
N VAL A 390 -13.01 11.11 -3.50
CA VAL A 390 -12.72 9.70 -3.80
C VAL A 390 -11.90 9.57 -5.09
N LEU A 391 -12.20 10.36 -6.13
CA LEU A 391 -11.41 10.42 -7.37
C LEU A 391 -9.98 10.90 -7.09
N PHE A 392 -9.85 11.99 -6.34
CA PHE A 392 -8.55 12.54 -6.00
C PHE A 392 -7.72 11.58 -5.13
N ASP A 393 -8.34 10.89 -4.17
CA ASP A 393 -7.66 9.84 -3.42
C ASP A 393 -7.21 8.70 -4.33
N SER A 394 -8.09 8.21 -5.21
CA SER A 394 -7.77 7.12 -6.14
C SER A 394 -6.58 7.47 -7.07
N LEU A 395 -6.49 8.72 -7.53
CA LEU A 395 -5.39 9.22 -8.36
C LEU A 395 -4.08 9.38 -7.60
N THR A 396 -4.12 9.73 -6.32
CA THR A 396 -2.91 10.17 -5.61
C THR A 396 -2.40 9.19 -4.57
N ARG A 397 -3.25 8.29 -4.02
CA ARG A 397 -2.84 7.59 -2.81
C ARG A 397 -1.74 6.56 -3.02
N ASN A 398 -1.62 5.94 -4.20
CA ASN A 398 -0.46 5.06 -4.50
C ASN A 398 0.86 5.86 -4.47
N PHE A 399 0.88 7.07 -5.04
CA PHE A 399 2.02 7.97 -4.95
C PHE A 399 2.27 8.45 -3.52
N ARG A 400 1.22 8.79 -2.75
CA ARG A 400 1.37 9.17 -1.33
C ARG A 400 1.89 8.02 -0.48
N ILE A 401 1.48 6.79 -0.74
CA ILE A 401 2.02 5.58 -0.09
C ILE A 401 3.52 5.54 -0.32
N VAL A 402 3.94 5.54 -1.59
CA VAL A 402 5.37 5.46 -1.93
C VAL A 402 6.14 6.64 -1.33
N TRP A 403 5.61 7.86 -1.46
CA TRP A 403 6.24 9.06 -0.91
C TRP A 403 6.40 8.98 0.61
N ASN A 404 5.38 8.56 1.34
CA ASN A 404 5.45 8.39 2.79
C ASN A 404 6.46 7.30 3.17
N GLN A 405 6.46 6.17 2.44
CA GLN A 405 7.42 5.09 2.66
C GLN A 405 8.86 5.55 2.39
N LEU A 406 9.08 6.34 1.35
CA LEU A 406 10.40 6.88 1.00
C LEU A 406 10.84 8.02 1.92
N SER A 407 9.92 8.90 2.34
CA SER A 407 10.21 10.07 3.18
C SER A 407 10.46 9.70 4.64
N VAL A 408 9.67 8.77 5.20
CA VAL A 408 9.87 8.27 6.57
C VAL A 408 11.15 7.43 6.67
N ARG A 409 11.55 6.73 5.59
CA ARG A 409 12.84 6.02 5.48
C ARG A 409 13.88 6.78 4.66
N GLY A 410 13.88 8.11 4.73
CA GLY A 410 14.57 9.09 3.87
C GLY A 410 16.06 8.90 3.54
N ARG A 411 16.73 7.89 4.09
CA ARG A 411 18.10 7.52 3.72
C ARG A 411 18.19 6.92 2.33
N ALA A 412 17.17 6.24 1.79
CA ALA A 412 17.28 5.62 0.47
C ALA A 412 17.54 6.64 -0.65
N PHE A 413 16.83 7.77 -0.63
CA PHE A 413 17.08 8.87 -1.56
C PHE A 413 18.46 9.50 -1.33
N GLN A 414 18.82 9.78 -0.08
CA GLN A 414 20.12 10.35 0.27
C GLN A 414 21.27 9.44 -0.16
N ASN A 415 21.20 8.15 0.14
CA ASN A 415 22.17 7.14 -0.25
C ASN A 415 22.29 7.04 -1.76
N THR A 416 21.18 7.12 -2.50
CA THR A 416 21.20 7.11 -3.97
C THR A 416 21.88 8.35 -4.52
N ILE A 417 21.57 9.53 -3.98
CA ILE A 417 22.21 10.79 -4.38
C ILE A 417 23.72 10.76 -4.08
N ILE A 418 24.10 10.33 -2.86
CA ILE A 418 25.50 10.20 -2.46
C ILE A 418 26.22 9.19 -3.35
N TYR A 419 25.62 8.02 -3.58
CA TYR A 419 26.21 7.00 -4.43
C TYR A 419 26.40 7.50 -5.87
N CYS A 420 25.37 8.09 -6.48
CA CYS A 420 25.49 8.66 -7.83
C CYS A 420 26.53 9.78 -7.89
N ALA A 421 26.54 10.70 -6.93
CA ALA A 421 27.51 11.79 -6.90
C ALA A 421 28.95 11.28 -6.77
N LEU A 422 29.19 10.32 -5.87
CA LEU A 422 30.51 9.72 -5.69
C LEU A 422 30.94 8.88 -6.90
N ALA A 423 30.00 8.16 -7.55
CA ALA A 423 30.28 7.41 -8.77
C ALA A 423 30.68 8.35 -9.92
N ILE A 424 29.95 9.45 -10.12
CA ILE A 424 30.29 10.48 -11.12
C ILE A 424 31.66 11.11 -10.79
N LEU A 425 31.87 11.52 -9.54
CA LEU A 425 33.13 12.15 -9.12
C LEU A 425 34.32 11.20 -9.36
N THR A 426 34.19 9.94 -8.96
CA THR A 426 35.22 8.92 -9.18
C THR A 426 35.46 8.73 -10.67
N ALA A 427 34.40 8.63 -11.47
CA ALA A 427 34.50 8.45 -12.91
C ALA A 427 35.18 9.63 -13.62
N LEU A 428 34.96 10.86 -13.15
CA LEU A 428 35.54 12.10 -13.69
C LEU A 428 36.93 12.45 -13.15
N ILE A 429 37.42 11.73 -12.14
CA ILE A 429 38.77 11.89 -11.62
C ILE A 429 39.65 10.76 -12.11
N VAL A 430 39.28 9.50 -11.83
CA VAL A 430 40.14 8.33 -12.05
C VAL A 430 40.34 8.07 -13.54
N ASN A 431 39.27 8.04 -14.33
CA ASN A 431 39.37 7.67 -15.75
C ASN A 431 40.07 8.75 -16.58
N PRO A 432 39.78 10.07 -16.43
CA PRO A 432 40.52 11.12 -17.11
C PRO A 432 42.01 11.16 -16.74
N LEU A 433 42.38 10.96 -15.47
CA LEU A 433 43.80 10.91 -15.09
C LEU A 433 44.54 9.76 -15.77
N ALA A 434 43.95 8.56 -15.78
CA ALA A 434 44.53 7.41 -16.46
C ALA A 434 44.64 7.62 -17.98
N ALA A 435 43.57 8.13 -18.61
CA ALA A 435 43.56 8.44 -20.04
C ALA A 435 44.57 9.53 -20.40
N TYR A 436 44.70 10.58 -19.57
CA TYR A 436 45.64 11.67 -19.78
C TYR A 436 47.08 11.17 -19.71
N ALA A 437 47.41 10.33 -18.72
CA ALA A 437 48.74 9.74 -18.61
C ALA A 437 49.09 8.88 -19.83
N LEU A 438 48.14 8.10 -20.35
CA LEU A 438 48.34 7.26 -21.54
C LEU A 438 48.44 8.08 -22.84
N SER A 439 47.69 9.17 -22.95
CA SER A 439 47.69 10.06 -24.12
C SER A 439 48.91 10.97 -24.16
N ARG A 440 49.26 11.61 -23.04
CA ARG A 440 50.29 12.66 -22.97
C ARG A 440 51.70 12.11 -22.85
N PHE A 441 51.93 11.17 -21.93
CA PHE A 441 53.27 10.61 -21.71
C PHE A 441 53.64 9.52 -22.71
N GLN A 442 52.64 8.96 -23.42
CA GLN A 442 52.80 7.93 -24.44
C GLN A 442 53.80 6.84 -24.02
N PRO A 443 53.60 6.20 -22.84
CA PRO A 443 54.55 5.21 -22.35
C PRO A 443 54.67 4.07 -23.36
N ARG A 444 55.86 3.49 -23.50
CA ARG A 444 56.12 2.38 -24.44
C ARG A 444 55.16 1.20 -24.26
N TRP A 445 54.67 0.98 -23.05
CA TRP A 445 53.69 -0.06 -22.69
C TRP A 445 52.23 0.39 -22.76
N GLY A 446 51.95 1.65 -23.11
CA GLY A 446 50.62 2.24 -23.06
C GLY A 446 49.57 1.50 -23.89
N TYR A 447 49.95 1.01 -25.07
CA TYR A 447 49.07 0.16 -25.89
C TYR A 447 48.72 -1.16 -25.20
N LYS A 448 49.68 -1.82 -24.52
CA LYS A 448 49.44 -3.06 -23.78
C LYS A 448 48.53 -2.84 -22.57
N ALA A 449 48.73 -1.74 -21.84
CA ALA A 449 47.86 -1.37 -20.73
C ALA A 449 46.43 -1.05 -21.23
N LEU A 450 46.30 -0.31 -22.33
CA LEU A 450 45.01 -0.01 -22.92
C LEU A 450 44.30 -1.28 -23.41
N PHE A 451 45.03 -2.18 -24.07
CA PHE A 451 44.51 -3.48 -24.50
C PHE A 451 44.05 -4.33 -23.31
N PHE A 452 44.83 -4.38 -22.23
CA PHE A 452 44.44 -5.08 -21.00
C PHE A 452 43.15 -4.50 -20.41
N LEU A 453 43.03 -3.17 -20.32
CA LEU A 453 41.82 -2.50 -19.83
C LEU A 453 40.59 -2.75 -20.72
N MET A 454 40.77 -2.88 -22.03
CA MET A 454 39.67 -3.24 -22.94
C MET A 454 39.31 -4.72 -22.86
N ALA A 455 40.29 -5.60 -22.63
CA ALA A 455 40.05 -7.04 -22.50
C ALA A 455 39.16 -7.39 -21.30
N THR A 456 39.18 -6.60 -20.23
CA THR A 456 38.26 -6.80 -19.09
C THR A 456 36.80 -6.58 -19.46
N MET A 457 36.51 -5.80 -20.51
CA MET A 457 35.16 -5.59 -21.03
C MET A 457 34.61 -6.81 -21.78
N ALA A 458 35.46 -7.77 -22.14
CA ALA A 458 35.00 -9.00 -22.80
C ALA A 458 34.21 -9.91 -21.86
N PHE A 459 34.40 -9.75 -20.55
CA PHE A 459 33.66 -10.48 -19.53
C PHE A 459 32.40 -9.70 -19.10
N PRO A 460 31.23 -10.36 -19.04
CA PRO A 460 30.02 -9.74 -18.48
C PRO A 460 30.23 -9.37 -17.01
N GLY A 461 29.76 -8.18 -16.61
CA GLY A 461 29.93 -7.68 -15.24
C GLY A 461 29.28 -8.59 -14.18
N GLU A 462 28.23 -9.32 -14.56
CA GLU A 462 27.49 -10.27 -13.73
C GLU A 462 28.38 -11.40 -13.20
N VAL A 463 29.32 -11.89 -14.03
CA VAL A 463 30.26 -12.96 -13.65
C VAL A 463 31.21 -12.51 -12.53
N THR A 464 31.50 -11.20 -12.48
CA THR A 464 32.44 -10.63 -11.49
C THR A 464 31.78 -10.26 -10.15
N GLN A 465 30.45 -10.34 -10.03
CA GLN A 465 29.74 -9.90 -8.82
C GLN A 465 30.11 -10.74 -7.57
N ILE A 466 30.15 -12.08 -7.70
CA ILE A 466 30.48 -12.96 -6.57
C ILE A 466 31.94 -12.76 -6.12
N PRO A 467 32.95 -12.80 -7.02
CA PRO A 467 34.33 -12.49 -6.63
C PRO A 467 34.48 -11.13 -5.95
N ASN A 468 33.86 -10.08 -6.50
CA ASN A 468 33.91 -8.75 -5.92
C ASN A 468 33.29 -8.70 -4.51
N PHE A 469 32.17 -9.41 -4.30
CA PHE A 469 31.58 -9.51 -2.97
C PHE A 469 32.49 -10.20 -1.96
N LEU A 470 33.08 -11.35 -2.34
CA LEU A 470 33.98 -12.09 -1.47
C LEU A 470 35.19 -11.23 -1.08
N MET A 471 35.79 -10.54 -2.06
CA MET A 471 36.89 -9.61 -1.83
C MET A 471 36.48 -8.47 -0.89
N LEU A 472 35.35 -7.79 -1.16
CA LEU A 472 34.84 -6.69 -0.33
C LEU A 472 34.52 -7.13 1.10
N ARG A 473 34.07 -8.37 1.27
CA ARG A 473 33.82 -8.99 2.58
C ARG A 473 35.12 -9.22 3.34
N GLU A 474 36.15 -9.77 2.69
CA GLU A 474 37.46 -10.03 3.30
C GLU A 474 38.14 -8.74 3.77
N ILE A 475 38.02 -7.66 3.02
CA ILE A 475 38.56 -6.34 3.40
C ILE A 475 37.61 -5.50 4.26
N GLY A 476 36.47 -6.06 4.69
CA GLY A 476 35.55 -5.42 5.64
C GLY A 476 34.79 -4.19 5.12
N LEU A 477 34.65 -4.03 3.80
CA LEU A 477 34.00 -2.87 3.19
C LEU A 477 32.49 -3.01 2.96
N LEU A 478 31.88 -4.16 3.27
CA LEU A 478 30.44 -4.35 3.11
C LEU A 478 29.63 -3.28 3.87
N ASN A 479 28.46 -2.93 3.34
CA ASN A 479 27.61 -1.86 3.88
C ASN A 479 28.29 -0.48 3.93
N THR A 480 29.14 -0.17 2.96
CA THR A 480 29.74 1.18 2.79
C THR A 480 29.57 1.66 1.35
N PHE A 481 29.67 2.97 1.12
CA PHE A 481 29.71 3.50 -0.26
C PHE A 481 30.95 3.03 -1.02
N ALA A 482 32.07 2.77 -0.33
CA ALA A 482 33.28 2.26 -0.96
C ALA A 482 33.05 0.90 -1.64
N ALA A 483 32.25 0.02 -1.03
CA ALA A 483 31.86 -1.25 -1.64
C ALA A 483 31.10 -1.07 -2.97
N LEU A 484 30.33 0.01 -3.12
CA LEU A 484 29.56 0.29 -4.34
C LEU A 484 30.39 0.96 -5.45
N ILE A 485 31.47 1.66 -5.08
CA ILE A 485 32.22 2.51 -6.00
C ILE A 485 33.52 1.86 -6.47
N LEU A 486 34.31 1.30 -5.54
CA LEU A 486 35.67 0.84 -5.84
C LEU A 486 35.75 -0.21 -6.96
N PRO A 487 34.85 -1.23 -7.04
CA PRO A 487 34.92 -2.22 -8.11
C PRO A 487 34.74 -1.63 -9.52
N ALA A 488 34.05 -0.50 -9.64
CA ALA A 488 33.76 0.16 -10.90
C ALA A 488 34.55 1.48 -11.10
N ALA A 489 35.48 1.80 -10.19
CA ALA A 489 36.18 3.09 -10.19
C ALA A 489 37.03 3.32 -11.44
N ALA A 490 37.73 2.27 -11.90
CA ALA A 490 38.49 2.27 -13.14
C ALA A 490 37.71 1.51 -14.23
N ASN A 491 37.32 2.22 -15.29
CA ASN A 491 36.51 1.67 -16.36
C ASN A 491 37.26 1.73 -17.69
N GLY A 492 37.56 0.55 -18.25
CA GLY A 492 38.34 0.42 -19.49
C GLY A 492 37.73 1.14 -20.69
N TYR A 493 36.40 1.09 -20.83
CA TYR A 493 35.67 1.81 -21.89
C TYR A 493 35.86 3.32 -21.76
N SER A 494 35.65 3.88 -20.57
CA SER A 494 35.82 5.30 -20.30
C SER A 494 37.25 5.77 -20.57
N ILE A 495 38.25 5.00 -20.12
CA ILE A 495 39.67 5.31 -20.33
C ILE A 495 40.02 5.30 -21.82
N PHE A 496 39.56 4.28 -22.57
CA PHE A 496 39.78 4.18 -24.01
C PHE A 496 39.18 5.36 -24.77
N LEU A 497 37.93 5.68 -24.48
CA LEU A 497 37.19 6.74 -25.15
C LEU A 497 37.77 8.13 -24.84
N LEU A 498 38.15 8.39 -23.59
CA LEU A 498 38.82 9.63 -23.19
C LEU A 498 40.21 9.75 -23.81
N LYS A 499 40.99 8.65 -23.85
CA LYS A 499 42.32 8.65 -24.46
C LYS A 499 42.26 9.02 -25.93
N GLY A 500 41.32 8.44 -26.69
CA GLY A 500 41.10 8.78 -28.09
C GLY A 500 40.73 10.25 -28.31
N PHE A 501 39.95 10.84 -27.40
CA PHE A 501 39.61 12.27 -27.45
C PHE A 501 40.78 13.17 -27.07
N PHE A 502 41.52 12.84 -26.01
CA PHE A 502 42.69 13.61 -25.59
C PHE A 502 43.79 13.61 -26.67
N ASP A 503 43.97 12.50 -27.39
CA ASP A 503 44.88 12.43 -28.54
C ASP A 503 44.50 13.36 -29.69
N SER A 504 43.21 13.73 -29.80
CA SER A 504 42.70 14.63 -30.84
C SER A 504 42.81 16.12 -30.48
N LEU A 505 43.20 16.44 -29.23
CA LEU A 505 43.37 17.83 -28.82
C LEU A 505 44.62 18.44 -29.48
N PRO A 506 44.56 19.69 -29.96
CA PRO A 506 45.69 20.36 -30.60
C PRO A 506 46.91 20.39 -29.69
N ARG A 507 48.06 19.93 -30.19
CA ARG A 507 49.30 19.82 -29.38
C ARG A 507 49.88 21.20 -29.07
N GLU A 508 49.62 22.17 -29.93
CA GLU A 508 50.11 23.54 -29.89
C GLU A 508 49.67 24.24 -28.58
N LEU A 509 48.46 23.93 -28.09
CA LEU A 509 47.95 24.46 -26.83
C LEU A 509 48.76 24.00 -25.61
N TYR A 510 49.29 22.78 -25.66
CA TYR A 510 50.12 22.22 -24.60
C TYR A 510 51.56 22.72 -24.71
N GLU A 511 52.08 22.88 -25.92
CA GLU A 511 53.41 23.45 -26.16
C GLU A 511 53.48 24.91 -25.71
N SER A 512 52.46 25.71 -26.01
CA SER A 512 52.37 27.10 -25.55
C SER A 512 52.31 27.18 -24.02
N ALA A 513 51.48 26.34 -23.38
CA ALA A 513 51.37 26.32 -21.93
C ALA A 513 52.66 25.87 -21.24
N ASN A 514 53.42 24.97 -21.86
CA ASN A 514 54.72 24.54 -21.36
C ASN A 514 55.78 25.65 -21.48
N LEU A 515 55.75 26.45 -22.56
CA LEU A 515 56.58 27.66 -22.69
C LEU A 515 56.25 28.70 -21.61
N ASP A 516 54.98 28.82 -21.21
CA ASP A 516 54.52 29.65 -20.10
C ASP A 516 54.84 29.05 -18.70
N GLY A 517 55.52 27.91 -18.64
CA GLY A 517 55.92 27.25 -17.39
C GLY A 517 54.78 26.56 -16.63
N ALA A 518 53.67 26.22 -17.31
CA ALA A 518 52.57 25.49 -16.68
C ALA A 518 52.96 24.04 -16.35
N SER A 519 52.70 23.60 -15.13
CA SER A 519 52.89 22.21 -14.73
C SER A 519 51.87 21.28 -15.40
N GLU A 520 52.19 19.99 -15.51
CA GLU A 520 51.29 18.98 -16.13
C GLU A 520 49.90 18.92 -15.46
N LEU A 521 49.83 18.99 -14.13
CA LEU A 521 48.55 19.05 -13.42
C LEU A 521 47.75 20.32 -13.77
N ARG A 522 48.43 21.46 -13.95
CA ARG A 522 47.79 22.69 -14.39
C ARG A 522 47.29 22.57 -15.83
N MET A 523 48.07 22.00 -16.74
CA MET A 523 47.63 21.73 -18.12
C MET A 523 46.45 20.77 -18.17
N PHE A 524 46.42 19.74 -17.32
CA PHE A 524 45.30 18.82 -17.20
C PHE A 524 43.99 19.55 -16.81
N PHE A 525 44.01 20.30 -15.70
CA PHE A 525 42.80 20.97 -15.19
C PHE A 525 42.41 22.23 -15.97
N SER A 526 43.37 22.97 -16.52
CA SER A 526 43.11 24.26 -17.20
C SER A 526 42.90 24.13 -18.71
N ILE A 527 43.42 23.09 -19.36
CA ILE A 527 43.32 22.91 -20.83
C ILE A 527 42.53 21.65 -21.16
N THR A 528 43.00 20.49 -20.71
CA THR A 528 42.44 19.19 -21.12
C THR A 528 40.99 19.04 -20.65
N MET A 529 40.72 19.24 -19.36
CA MET A 529 39.39 19.04 -18.78
C MET A 529 38.34 20.02 -19.36
N PRO A 530 38.61 21.33 -19.52
CA PRO A 530 37.65 22.26 -20.12
C PRO A 530 37.33 21.99 -21.59
N LEU A 531 38.33 21.61 -22.39
CA LEU A 531 38.13 21.25 -23.80
C LEU A 531 37.38 19.92 -23.94
N SER A 532 37.50 19.05 -22.94
CA SER A 532 36.86 17.73 -22.91
C SER A 532 35.48 17.70 -22.25
N LYS A 533 34.90 18.85 -21.91
CA LYS A 533 33.54 18.94 -21.33
C LYS A 533 32.48 18.08 -22.04
N PRO A 534 32.41 18.03 -23.39
CA PRO A 534 31.37 17.24 -24.05
C PRO A 534 31.53 15.74 -23.81
N ILE A 535 32.76 15.22 -23.88
CA ILE A 535 33.01 13.79 -23.66
C ILE A 535 32.95 13.41 -22.17
N LEU A 536 33.38 14.30 -21.27
CA LEU A 536 33.22 14.13 -19.83
C LEU A 536 31.75 14.07 -19.43
N ALA A 537 30.86 14.83 -20.10
CA ALA A 537 29.42 14.74 -19.87
C ALA A 537 28.86 13.35 -20.23
N VAL A 538 29.37 12.72 -21.29
CA VAL A 538 28.99 11.34 -21.66
C VAL A 538 29.44 10.35 -20.57
N ILE A 539 30.68 10.48 -20.08
CA ILE A 539 31.20 9.64 -18.99
C ILE A 539 30.39 9.83 -17.69
N ALA A 540 30.08 11.09 -17.33
CA ALA A 540 29.28 11.41 -16.16
C ALA A 540 27.87 10.82 -16.25
N LEU A 541 27.22 10.94 -17.41
CA LEU A 541 25.89 10.37 -17.65
C LEU A 541 25.91 8.83 -17.56
N GLY A 542 26.94 8.19 -18.13
CA GLY A 542 27.14 6.74 -18.01
C GLY A 542 27.30 6.31 -16.55
N ALA A 543 28.15 7.00 -15.79
CA ALA A 543 28.36 6.74 -14.37
C ALA A 543 27.08 6.91 -13.54
N PHE A 544 26.31 8.00 -13.80
CA PHE A 544 25.01 8.21 -13.19
C PHE A 544 24.04 7.08 -13.49
N THR A 545 23.89 6.72 -14.77
CA THR A 545 22.93 5.69 -15.22
C THR A 545 23.26 4.34 -14.57
N HIS A 546 24.54 3.98 -14.52
CA HIS A 546 24.99 2.75 -13.89
C HIS A 546 24.73 2.74 -12.38
N ALA A 547 25.14 3.80 -11.66
CA ALA A 547 24.95 3.89 -10.21
C ALA A 547 23.47 3.97 -9.81
N TYR A 548 22.66 4.73 -10.54
CA TYR A 548 21.23 4.90 -10.26
C TYR A 548 20.45 3.60 -10.50
N GLY A 549 20.80 2.86 -11.56
CA GLY A 549 20.19 1.57 -11.91
C GLY A 549 20.79 0.36 -11.19
N ALA A 550 21.82 0.53 -10.35
CA ALA A 550 22.49 -0.57 -9.67
C ALA A 550 21.60 -1.16 -8.57
N PHE A 551 20.84 -2.19 -8.94
CA PHE A 551 20.00 -2.95 -8.03
C PHE A 551 20.73 -4.18 -7.48
N MET A 552 21.12 -5.12 -8.35
CA MET A 552 21.57 -6.46 -7.93
C MET A 552 22.84 -6.40 -7.07
N PHE A 553 23.84 -5.66 -7.51
CA PHE A 553 25.08 -5.52 -6.77
C PHE A 553 24.86 -4.79 -5.44
N ALA A 554 24.05 -3.72 -5.43
CA ALA A 554 23.75 -2.96 -4.22
C ALA A 554 22.98 -3.81 -3.19
N LEU A 555 22.00 -4.60 -3.61
CA LEU A 555 21.28 -5.54 -2.73
C LEU A 555 22.23 -6.53 -2.07
N LEU A 556 23.26 -6.96 -2.81
CA LEU A 556 24.21 -7.97 -2.37
C LEU A 556 25.24 -7.41 -1.37
N VAL A 557 25.77 -6.19 -1.60
CA VAL A 557 26.82 -5.59 -0.74
C VAL A 557 26.28 -4.68 0.38
N CYS A 558 25.07 -4.13 0.24
CA CYS A 558 24.41 -3.27 1.23
C CYS A 558 23.26 -4.02 1.91
N GLN A 559 23.59 -4.94 2.81
CA GLN A 559 22.63 -5.75 3.55
C GLN A 559 21.86 -4.96 4.63
N LYS A 560 22.47 -3.92 5.22
CA LYS A 560 21.83 -3.06 6.21
C LYS A 560 20.83 -2.10 5.55
N GLU A 561 19.58 -2.05 6.06
CA GLU A 561 18.51 -1.15 5.57
C GLU A 561 18.95 0.33 5.53
N SER A 562 19.82 0.74 6.46
CA SER A 562 20.37 2.10 6.50
C SER A 562 21.23 2.47 5.29
N MET A 563 21.73 1.49 4.53
CA MET A 563 22.60 1.66 3.36
C MET A 563 21.90 1.32 2.04
N TRP A 564 20.61 0.98 2.07
CA TRP A 564 19.88 0.69 0.84
C TRP A 564 19.80 1.90 -0.08
N THR A 565 19.99 1.65 -1.38
CA THR A 565 19.69 2.60 -2.45
C THR A 565 18.21 2.54 -2.81
N LEU A 566 17.73 3.50 -3.61
CA LEU A 566 16.34 3.60 -4.03
C LEU A 566 15.86 2.32 -4.74
N MET A 567 16.68 1.72 -5.60
CA MET A 567 16.30 0.52 -6.35
C MET A 567 16.17 -0.71 -5.45
N VAL A 568 17.08 -0.88 -4.49
CA VAL A 568 16.98 -1.93 -3.45
C VAL A 568 15.71 -1.74 -2.62
N TYR A 569 15.41 -0.49 -2.27
CA TYR A 569 14.23 -0.16 -1.50
C TYR A 569 12.92 -0.45 -2.26
N ILE A 570 12.84 -0.10 -3.55
CA ILE A 570 11.67 -0.39 -4.40
C ILE A 570 11.45 -1.90 -4.51
N TYR A 571 12.52 -2.70 -4.63
CA TYR A 571 12.42 -4.15 -4.60
C TYR A 571 11.80 -4.65 -3.28
N GLN A 572 12.23 -4.09 -2.14
CA GLN A 572 11.63 -4.44 -0.84
C GLN A 572 10.14 -4.03 -0.75
N LEU A 573 9.74 -2.91 -1.37
CA LEU A 573 8.33 -2.48 -1.42
C LEU A 573 7.44 -3.51 -2.14
N GLN A 574 7.97 -4.17 -3.19
CA GLN A 574 7.23 -5.18 -3.95
C GLN A 574 6.80 -6.39 -3.11
N MET A 575 7.53 -6.70 -2.04
CA MET A 575 7.17 -7.77 -1.11
C MET A 575 6.04 -7.38 -0.15
N SER A 576 5.77 -6.07 0.00
CA SER A 576 4.81 -5.55 0.98
C SER A 576 3.52 -5.00 0.36
N PHE A 577 3.54 -4.67 -0.93
CA PHE A 577 2.44 -3.98 -1.62
C PHE A 577 2.10 -4.61 -2.98
N GLY A 578 0.85 -4.43 -3.40
CA GLY A 578 0.38 -4.87 -4.73
C GLY A 578 0.98 -4.07 -5.89
N ALA A 579 0.81 -4.59 -7.10
CA ALA A 579 1.38 -4.03 -8.33
C ALA A 579 1.12 -2.53 -8.56
N PRO A 580 -0.07 -1.95 -8.26
CA PRO A 580 -0.32 -0.53 -8.48
C PRO A 580 0.64 0.40 -7.72
N VAL A 581 0.99 0.05 -6.48
CA VAL A 581 1.93 0.82 -5.65
C VAL A 581 3.34 0.75 -6.25
N ILE A 582 3.72 -0.40 -6.80
CA ILE A 582 5.02 -0.59 -7.44
C ILE A 582 5.12 0.20 -8.73
N PHE A 583 4.06 0.24 -9.54
CA PHE A 583 4.01 1.11 -10.72
C PHE A 583 4.16 2.60 -10.34
N ALA A 584 3.51 3.05 -9.27
CA ALA A 584 3.72 4.41 -8.74
C ALA A 584 5.17 4.65 -8.30
N ALA A 585 5.81 3.66 -7.67
CA ALA A 585 7.21 3.77 -7.25
C ALA A 585 8.18 3.85 -8.42
N LEU A 586 7.97 3.07 -9.48
CA LEU A 586 8.77 3.11 -10.69
C LEU A 586 8.65 4.44 -11.42
N ILE A 587 7.45 5.04 -11.46
CA ILE A 587 7.26 6.37 -12.04
C ILE A 587 8.02 7.42 -11.25
N LEU A 588 7.93 7.40 -9.92
CA LEU A 588 8.69 8.32 -9.07
C LEU A 588 10.21 8.14 -9.25
N ALA A 589 10.68 6.90 -9.41
CA ALA A 589 12.08 6.61 -9.70
C ALA A 589 12.51 7.00 -11.12
N ALA A 590 11.58 7.10 -12.08
CA ALA A 590 11.89 7.60 -13.41
C ALA A 590 12.13 9.11 -13.43
N ILE A 591 11.51 9.89 -12.53
CA ILE A 591 11.58 11.36 -12.53
C ILE A 591 13.03 11.89 -12.52
N PRO A 592 13.94 11.46 -11.61
CA PRO A 592 15.32 11.96 -11.62
C PRO A 592 16.05 11.67 -12.92
N THR A 593 15.86 10.48 -13.50
CA THR A 593 16.51 10.11 -14.77
C THR A 593 15.98 10.97 -15.93
N LEU A 594 14.68 11.26 -15.95
CA LEU A 594 14.06 12.15 -16.93
C LEU A 594 14.60 13.57 -16.81
N LEU A 595 14.74 14.09 -15.58
CA LEU A 595 15.31 15.42 -15.35
C LEU A 595 16.75 15.49 -15.85
N VAL A 596 17.61 14.52 -15.51
CA VAL A 596 18.99 14.46 -16.01
C VAL A 596 19.00 14.44 -17.53
N PHE A 597 18.15 13.64 -18.18
CA PHE A 597 18.05 13.63 -19.63
C PHE A 597 17.66 15.00 -20.21
N ILE A 598 16.60 15.65 -19.70
CA ILE A 598 16.13 16.95 -20.19
C ILE A 598 17.21 18.03 -20.07
N PHE A 599 17.98 18.04 -18.99
CA PHE A 599 19.04 19.02 -18.79
C PHE A 599 20.33 18.68 -19.57
N CYS A 600 20.64 17.40 -19.76
CA CYS A 600 21.87 16.98 -20.44
C CYS A 600 21.74 16.82 -21.96
N GLN A 601 20.51 16.71 -22.53
CA GLN A 601 20.30 16.45 -23.96
C GLN A 601 21.05 17.41 -24.89
N ASN A 602 21.08 18.71 -24.56
CA ASN A 602 21.75 19.73 -25.39
C ASN A 602 23.28 19.57 -25.40
N ILE A 603 23.86 19.06 -24.32
CA ILE A 603 25.31 18.82 -24.22
C ILE A 603 25.69 17.56 -25.02
N ILE A 604 24.87 16.51 -24.89
CA ILE A 604 25.05 15.25 -25.64
C ILE A 604 25.01 15.51 -27.15
N MET A 605 24.05 16.30 -27.62
CA MET A 605 23.90 16.64 -29.04
C MET A 605 25.09 17.44 -29.59
N ARG A 606 25.78 18.23 -28.75
CA ARG A 606 26.98 18.98 -29.15
C ARG A 606 28.25 18.12 -29.12
N GLY A 607 28.37 17.17 -28.20
CA GLY A 607 29.57 16.33 -28.05
C GLY A 607 29.78 15.28 -29.15
N ILE A 608 28.72 14.92 -29.89
CA ILE A 608 28.79 13.98 -31.02
C ILE A 608 29.36 14.65 -32.28
N VAL A 609 29.34 15.99 -32.35
CA VAL A 609 29.94 16.74 -33.45
C VAL A 609 31.40 17.00 -33.10
N VAL A 610 32.29 16.15 -33.61
CA VAL A 610 33.74 16.43 -33.62
C VAL A 610 33.93 17.83 -34.23
N PRO A 611 34.70 18.74 -33.59
CA PRO A 611 35.01 20.01 -34.21
C PRO A 611 35.80 19.70 -35.48
N VAL A 612 35.17 19.94 -36.63
CA VAL A 612 35.89 19.99 -37.89
C VAL A 612 36.52 21.37 -37.91
N GLU A 613 37.85 21.43 -37.97
CA GLU A 613 38.58 22.69 -38.11
C GLU A 613 37.99 23.51 -39.27
N LYS A 614 37.92 24.82 -39.04
CA LYS A 614 37.63 25.80 -40.08
C LYS A 614 38.94 26.39 -40.58
#